data_AF-A0A9E0BIY8-F1
#
_entry.id   AF-A0A9E0BIY8-F1
#
_cell.length_a   1.000
_cell.length_b   1.000
_cell.length_c   1.000
_cell.angle_alpha   90.00
_cell.angle_beta   90.00
_cell.angle_gamma   90.00
#
_symmetry.space_group_name_H-M   'P 1'
#
loop_
_entity.id
_entity.type
_entity.pdbx_description
1 polymer ?
#
loop_
_entity_poly.entity_id
_entity_poly.type
_entity_poly.pdbx_seq_one_letter_code
_entity_poly.pdbx_strand_id
1 'polypeptide(L)'
;KAQEWLKTGALYGFVHVLAVFAAAQRSGRGAALAPPLFLAGLVLFSGSLWAMSLGAPRGLGAITPLGGLAFMAGWAALAWSRARS
;
A
#
# COMPACT_ATOMS: atom_id res chain seq x y z
N LYS A 1 5.16 -10.79 17.71
CA LYS A 1 5.71 -9.50 17.22
C LYS A 1 6.40 -9.61 15.85
N ALA A 2 7.61 -10.15 15.70
CA ALA A 2 8.26 -10.22 14.37
C ALA A 2 7.44 -11.04 13.34
N GLN A 3 6.91 -12.20 13.75
CA GLN A 3 6.01 -13.02 12.95
C GLN A 3 4.70 -12.30 12.57
N GLU A 4 4.19 -11.42 13.43
CA GLU A 4 2.98 -10.64 13.14
C GLU A 4 3.29 -9.57 12.09
N TRP A 5 4.40 -8.84 12.25
CA TRP A 5 4.83 -7.85 11.27
C TRP A 5 5.07 -8.45 9.88
N LEU A 6 5.68 -9.65 9.81
CA LEU A 6 5.84 -10.38 8.56
C LEU A 6 4.50 -10.70 7.91
N LYS A 7 3.58 -11.30 8.66
CA LYS A 7 2.24 -11.68 8.16
C LYS A 7 1.43 -10.47 7.73
N THR A 8 1.42 -9.40 8.52
CA THR A 8 0.70 -8.17 8.20
C THR A 8 1.31 -7.48 6.99
N GLY A 9 2.63 -7.30 6.94
CA GLY A 9 3.31 -6.71 5.78
C GLY A 9 3.08 -7.51 4.49
N ALA A 10 3.11 -8.85 4.57
CA ALA A 10 2.83 -9.74 3.45
C ALA A 10 1.38 -9.65 2.98
N LEU A 11 0.40 -9.68 3.89
CA LEU A 11 -1.02 -9.58 3.55
C LEU A 11 -1.33 -8.24 2.88
N TYR A 12 -0.88 -7.13 3.47
CA TYR A 12 -1.08 -5.81 2.89
C TYR A 12 -0.37 -5.67 1.54
N GLY A 13 0.84 -6.20 1.41
CA GLY A 13 1.58 -6.14 0.16
C GLY A 13 0.89 -6.93 -0.95
N PHE A 14 0.44 -8.15 -0.65
CA PHE A 14 -0.30 -9.00 -1.59
C PHE A 14 -1.57 -8.31 -2.10
N VAL A 15 -2.43 -7.83 -1.20
CA VAL A 15 -3.70 -7.17 -1.57
C VAL A 15 -3.46 -5.95 -2.45
N HIS A 16 -2.50 -5.09 -2.11
CA HIS A 16 -2.29 -3.84 -2.83
C HIS A 16 -1.53 -4.02 -4.14
N VAL A 17 -0.65 -5.03 -4.26
CA VAL A 17 -0.06 -5.40 -5.54
C VAL A 17 -1.12 -5.95 -6.50
N LEU A 18 -2.08 -6.75 -6.03
CA LEU A 18 -3.23 -7.14 -6.86
C LEU A 18 -4.07 -5.93 -7.27
N ALA A 19 -4.26 -4.96 -6.37
CA ALA A 19 -4.95 -3.71 -6.70
C ALA A 19 -4.20 -2.88 -7.75
N VAL A 20 -2.86 -2.89 -7.76
CA VAL A 20 -2.04 -2.29 -8.83
C VAL A 20 -2.35 -2.94 -10.17
N PHE A 21 -2.33 -4.27 -10.27
CA PHE A 21 -2.66 -4.98 -11.51
C PHE A 21 -4.10 -4.70 -11.97
N ALA A 22 -5.05 -4.63 -11.05
CA ALA A 22 -6.44 -4.29 -11.37
C ALA A 22 -6.58 -2.84 -11.87
N ALA A 23 -5.85 -1.88 -11.27
CA ALA A 23 -5.87 -0.48 -11.68
C ALA A 23 -5.17 -0.27 -13.04
N ALA A 24 -4.09 -0.99 -13.31
CA ALA A 24 -3.33 -0.90 -14.57
C ALA A 24 -4.15 -1.32 -15.81
N GLN A 25 -5.23 -2.09 -15.62
CA GLN A 25 -6.14 -2.51 -16.70
C GLN A 25 -7.26 -1.50 -16.98
N ARG A 26 -7.30 -0.36 -16.28
CA ARG A 26 -8.33 0.67 -16.42
C ARG A 26 -7.74 1.95 -16.97
N SER A 27 -8.54 2.67 -17.76
CA SER A 27 -8.22 4.02 -18.22
C SER A 27 -8.84 5.08 -17.30
N GLY A 28 -8.30 6.31 -17.35
CA GLY A 28 -8.80 7.45 -16.59
C GLY A 28 -7.84 7.92 -15.49
N ARG A 29 -7.95 9.20 -15.11
CA ARG A 29 -7.03 9.85 -14.16
C ARG A 29 -6.99 9.15 -12.79
N GLY A 30 -8.14 8.71 -12.28
CA GLY A 30 -8.19 8.01 -10.98
C GLY A 30 -7.48 6.66 -11.02
N ALA A 31 -7.69 5.88 -12.10
CA ALA A 31 -6.98 4.62 -12.33
C ALA A 31 -5.47 4.83 -12.50
N ALA A 32 -5.04 5.90 -13.18
CA ALA A 32 -3.62 6.22 -13.35
C ALA A 32 -2.92 6.62 -12.04
N LEU A 33 -3.65 7.22 -11.10
CA LEU A 33 -3.11 7.63 -9.79
C LEU A 33 -3.04 6.47 -8.78
N ALA A 34 -3.85 5.42 -8.92
CA ALA A 34 -3.93 4.34 -7.93
C ALA A 34 -2.63 3.49 -7.84
N PRO A 35 -1.99 3.04 -8.95
CA PRO A 35 -0.75 2.26 -8.89
C PRO A 35 0.39 2.90 -8.11
N PRO A 36 0.79 4.17 -8.37
CA PRO A 36 1.88 4.77 -7.61
C PRO A 36 1.54 4.94 -6.11
N LEU A 37 0.27 5.18 -5.77
CA LEU A 37 -0.16 5.28 -4.37
C LEU A 37 -0.07 3.93 -3.64
N PHE A 38 -0.50 2.84 -4.29
CA PHE A 38 -0.36 1.49 -3.72
C PHE A 38 1.10 1.05 -3.60
N LEU A 39 1.95 1.36 -4.57
CA LEU A 39 3.38 1.04 -4.50
C LEU A 39 4.11 1.86 -3.44
N ALA A 40 3.80 3.16 -3.31
CA ALA A 40 4.31 3.99 -2.22
C ALA A 40 3.87 3.44 -0.85
N GLY A 41 2.60 3.07 -0.71
CA GLY A 41 2.06 2.41 0.48
C GLY A 41 2.78 1.11 0.81
N LEU A 42 3.06 0.26 -0.19
CA LEU A 42 3.80 -1.00 -0.01
C LEU A 42 5.19 -0.75 0.58
N VAL A 43 5.94 0.20 0.04
CA VAL A 43 7.28 0.53 0.51
C VAL A 43 7.24 1.09 1.93
N LEU A 44 6.35 2.04 2.21
CA LEU A 44 6.28 2.72 3.50
C LEU A 44 5.66 1.85 4.60
N PHE A 45 4.58 1.14 4.32
CA PHE A 45 3.86 0.30 5.27
C PHE A 45 4.48 -1.10 5.39
N SER A 46 4.44 -1.90 4.31
CA SER A 46 4.93 -3.28 4.38
C SER A 46 6.44 -3.34 4.53
N GLY A 47 7.17 -2.45 3.84
CA GLY A 47 8.63 -2.35 3.98
C GLY A 47 9.07 -2.01 5.41
N SER A 48 8.38 -1.09 6.10
CA SER A 48 8.71 -0.78 7.51
C SER A 48 8.42 -1.96 8.45
N LEU A 49 7.32 -2.69 8.24
CA LEU A 49 7.01 -3.89 9.02
C LEU A 49 8.04 -5.01 8.79
N TRP A 50 8.43 -5.25 7.54
CA TRP A 50 9.48 -6.23 7.23
C TRP A 50 10.83 -5.82 7.82
N ALA A 51 11.23 -4.56 7.70
CA ALA A 51 12.45 -4.06 8.32
C ALA A 51 12.45 -4.28 9.84
N MET A 52 11.36 -3.92 10.53
CA MET A 52 11.23 -4.16 11.97
C MET A 52 11.24 -5.66 12.32
N SER A 53 10.69 -6.52 11.46
CA SER A 53 10.75 -7.98 11.65
C SER A 53 12.17 -8.56 11.55
N LEU A 54 13.04 -7.89 10.78
CA LEU A 54 14.46 -8.22 10.61
C LEU A 54 15.36 -7.54 11.65
N GLY A 55 14.78 -6.85 12.65
CA GLY A 55 15.53 -6.25 13.76
C GLY A 55 15.76 -4.74 13.65
N ALA A 56 15.16 -4.06 12.67
CA ALA A 56 15.26 -2.60 12.59
C ALA A 56 14.56 -1.89 13.78
N PRO A 57 14.92 -0.62 14.09
CA PRO A 57 14.39 0.10 15.23
C PRO A 57 12.86 0.25 15.19
N ARG A 58 12.21 0.08 16.35
CA ARG A 58 10.75 0.22 16.48
C ARG A 58 10.22 1.62 16.13
N GLY A 59 11.09 2.64 16.11
CA GLY A 59 10.76 3.98 15.64
C GLY A 59 10.29 4.03 14.18
N LEU A 60 10.68 3.04 13.35
CA LEU A 60 10.14 2.90 11.99
C LEU A 60 8.62 2.71 11.94
N GLY A 61 8.01 2.27 13.05
CA GLY A 61 6.56 2.19 13.17
C GLY A 61 5.85 3.54 13.00
N ALA A 62 6.53 4.67 13.19
CA ALA A 62 5.98 6.00 12.91
C ALA A 62 5.82 6.30 11.41
N ILE A 63 6.52 5.56 10.54
CA ILE A 63 6.40 5.69 9.07
C ILE A 63 5.20 4.88 8.55
N THR A 64 4.85 3.79 9.22
CA THR A 64 3.77 2.88 8.84
C THR A 64 2.42 3.60 8.57
N PRO A 65 1.95 4.56 9.39
CA PRO A 65 0.73 5.32 9.12
C PRO A 65 0.73 6.07 7.78
N LEU A 66 1.88 6.59 7.34
CA LEU A 66 2.00 7.29 6.05
C LEU A 66 1.73 6.33 4.88
N GLY A 67 2.23 5.09 4.97
CA GLY A 67 1.94 4.06 3.99
C GLY A 67 0.46 3.64 4.00
N GLY A 68 -0.17 3.60 5.18
CA GLY A 68 -1.62 3.38 5.31
C GLY A 68 -2.46 4.48 4.63
N LEU A 69 -2.06 5.75 4.78
CA LEU A 69 -2.68 6.88 4.08
C LEU A 69 -2.51 6.77 2.57
N ALA A 70 -1.34 6.35 2.08
CA ALA A 70 -1.12 6.11 0.66
C ALA A 70 -2.04 4.98 0.12
N PHE A 71 -2.21 3.89 0.87
CA PHE A 71 -3.17 2.84 0.51
C PHE A 71 -4.62 3.36 0.44
N MET A 72 -5.07 4.11 1.45
CA MET A 72 -6.41 4.72 1.46
C MET A 72 -6.61 5.66 0.27
N ALA A 73 -5.62 6.50 -0.04
CA ALA A 73 -5.65 7.39 -1.20
C ALA A 73 -5.73 6.62 -2.53
N GLY A 74 -5.01 5.49 -2.65
CA GLY A 74 -5.07 4.64 -3.84
C GLY A 74 -6.46 4.06 -4.08
N TRP A 75 -7.13 3.58 -3.03
CA TRP A 75 -8.52 3.11 -3.13
C TRP A 75 -9.49 4.25 -3.46
N ALA A 76 -9.32 5.42 -2.85
CA ALA A 76 -10.13 6.60 -3.16
C ALA A 76 -9.97 7.03 -4.64
N ALA A 77 -8.74 7.02 -5.17
CA ALA A 77 -8.47 7.32 -6.57
C ALA A 77 -9.13 6.31 -7.52
N LEU A 78 -9.07 5.01 -7.20
CA LEU A 78 -9.71 3.96 -7.99
C LEU A 78 -11.25 4.07 -7.97
N ALA A 79 -11.83 4.37 -6.80
CA ALA A 79 -13.27 4.59 -6.64
C ALA A 79 -13.73 5.82 -7.44
N TRP A 80 -12.99 6.93 -7.35
CA TRP A 80 -13.24 8.14 -8.13
C TRP A 80 -13.16 7.88 -9.64
N SER A 81 -12.22 7.04 -10.08
CA SER A 81 -12.12 6.66 -11.49
C SER A 81 -13.42 6.02 -11.97
N ARG A 82 -14.00 5.10 -11.20
CA ARG A 82 -15.28 4.45 -11.55
C ARG A 82 -16.45 5.43 -11.58
N ALA A 83 -16.49 6.39 -10.65
CA ALA A 83 -17.56 7.39 -10.61
C ALA A 83 -17.54 8.38 -11.79
N ARG A 84 -16.42 8.45 -12.52
CA ARG A 84 -16.26 9.29 -13.73
C ARG A 84 -16.05 8.48 -15.02
N SER A 85 -16.21 7.16 -14.96
CA SER A 85 -16.11 6.25 -16.12
C SER A 85 -17.43 6.19 -16.89
#